data_AF-A0A1R4HBR3-F1
#
_entry.id   AF-A0A1R4HBR3-F1
#
_cell.length_a   1.000
_cell.length_b   1.000
_cell.length_c   1.000
_cell.angle_alpha   90.00
_cell.angle_beta   90.00
_cell.angle_gamma   90.00
#
_symmetry.space_group_name_H-M   'P 1'
#
loop_
_entity.id
_entity.type
_entity.pdbx_description
1 polymer ?
#
loop_
_entity_poly.entity_id
_entity_poly.type
_entity_poly.pdbx_seq_one_letter_code
_entity_poly.pdbx_strand_id
1 'polypeptide(L)'
;MSLKQLSTKITALTGRNVFDILVFLLLAMVVIKLISLNTGVTVDDDTWSDFKTEHNCQLQKSAYGNQEASWLCDDGKVYYRWRQQR
;
A
#
# COMPACT_ATOMS: atom_id res chain seq x y z
N MET A 1 16.22 6.81 -38.37
CA MET A 1 16.35 7.80 -37.28
C MET A 1 17.69 7.53 -36.58
N SER A 2 18.60 8.50 -36.56
CA SER A 2 20.03 8.27 -36.26
C SER A 2 20.29 8.09 -34.76
N LEU A 3 21.10 7.10 -34.37
CA LEU A 3 21.59 6.90 -33.00
C LEU A 3 22.19 8.17 -32.37
N LYS A 4 22.74 9.07 -33.22
CA LYS A 4 23.27 10.36 -32.77
C LYS A 4 22.19 11.29 -32.18
N GLN A 5 20.95 11.21 -32.66
CA GLN A 5 19.83 11.99 -32.12
C GLN A 5 19.31 11.42 -30.79
N LEU A 6 19.43 10.11 -30.58
CA LEU A 6 19.07 9.47 -29.32
C LEU A 6 20.08 9.82 -28.23
N SER A 7 21.38 9.80 -28.56
CA SER A 7 22.46 10.22 -27.66
C SER A 7 22.32 11.66 -27.21
N THR A 8 22.08 12.61 -28.12
CA THR A 8 21.93 14.04 -27.75
C THR A 8 20.72 14.31 -26.86
N LYS A 9 19.62 13.55 -27.02
CA LYS A 9 18.46 13.66 -26.14
C LYS A 9 18.70 13.08 -24.74
N ILE A 10 19.49 12.02 -24.63
CA ILE A 10 19.89 11.45 -23.34
C ILE A 10 20.81 12.41 -22.59
N THR A 11 21.77 13.05 -23.28
CA THR A 11 22.67 14.04 -22.67
C THR A 11 21.93 15.30 -22.20
N ALA A 12 20.86 15.71 -22.89
CA ALA A 12 20.00 16.81 -22.44
C ALA A 12 19.20 16.46 -21.17
N LEU A 13 18.90 15.18 -20.94
CA LEU A 13 18.31 14.70 -19.68
C LEU A 13 19.32 14.64 -18.53
N THR A 14 20.62 14.56 -18.83
CA THR A 14 21.72 14.52 -17.83
C THR A 14 22.06 15.89 -17.24
N GLY A 15 21.56 16.99 -17.83
CA GLY A 15 21.72 18.35 -17.29
C GLY A 15 20.87 18.64 -16.05
N ARG A 16 19.97 17.72 -15.68
CA ARG A 16 19.19 17.78 -14.44
C ARG A 16 20.02 17.13 -13.33
N ASN A 17 20.21 17.81 -12.21
CA ASN A 17 21.06 17.32 -11.13
C ASN A 17 20.62 15.89 -10.77
N VAL A 18 21.55 14.93 -10.88
CA VAL A 18 21.30 13.52 -10.54
C VAL A 18 20.75 13.41 -9.11
N PHE A 19 21.14 14.35 -8.24
CA PHE A 19 20.58 14.52 -6.90
C PHE A 19 19.06 14.80 -6.90
N ASP A 20 18.56 15.69 -7.76
CA ASP A 20 17.13 15.98 -7.88
C ASP A 20 16.35 14.74 -8.36
N ILE A 21 16.94 13.96 -9.26
CA ILE A 21 16.34 12.70 -9.74
C ILE A 21 16.30 11.67 -8.60
N LEU A 22 17.40 11.51 -7.84
CA LEU A 22 17.46 10.61 -6.69
C LEU A 22 16.45 11.00 -5.61
N VAL A 23 16.35 12.29 -5.28
CA VAL A 23 15.37 12.82 -4.32
C VAL A 23 13.94 12.55 -4.81
N PHE A 24 13.67 12.80 -6.08
CA PHE A 24 12.35 12.53 -6.66
C PHE A 24 11.98 11.04 -6.62
N LEU A 25 12.94 10.15 -6.93
CA LEU A 25 12.73 8.70 -6.87
C LEU A 25 12.45 8.21 -5.44
N LEU A 26 13.19 8.72 -4.45
CA LEU A 26 12.93 8.41 -3.05
C LEU A 26 11.54 8.85 -2.61
N LEU A 27 11.15 10.07 -2.98
CA LEU A 27 9.85 10.64 -2.63
C LEU A 27 8.71 9.87 -3.30
N ALA A 28 8.88 9.47 -4.56
CA ALA A 28 7.94 8.60 -5.26
C ALA A 28 7.79 7.23 -4.56
N MET A 29 8.89 6.64 -4.07
CA MET A 29 8.84 5.37 -3.35
C MET A 29 8.06 5.48 -2.03
N VAL A 30 8.22 6.59 -1.29
CA VAL A 30 7.44 6.88 -0.08
C VAL A 30 5.96 7.02 -0.40
N VAL A 31 5.62 7.78 -1.45
CA VAL A 31 4.21 7.95 -1.88
C VAL A 31 3.59 6.61 -2.27
N ILE A 32 4.30 5.76 -3.01
CA ILE A 32 3.81 4.42 -3.37
C ILE A 32 3.57 3.57 -2.12
N LYS A 33 4.48 3.61 -1.12
CA LYS A 33 4.29 2.89 0.15
C LYS A 33 3.08 3.39 0.94
N LEU A 34 2.87 4.71 0.98
CA LEU A 34 1.71 5.31 1.64
C LEU A 34 0.40 4.92 0.94
N ILE A 35 0.36 4.94 -0.39
CA ILE A 35 -0.80 4.49 -1.17
C ILE A 35 -1.07 3.00 -0.90
N SER A 36 -0.03 2.16 -0.95
CA SER A 36 -0.15 0.72 -0.68
C SER A 36 -0.66 0.42 0.74
N LEU A 37 -0.27 1.22 1.73
CA LEU A 37 -0.77 1.10 3.10
C LEU A 37 -2.25 1.52 3.17
N ASN A 38 -2.62 2.60 2.47
CA ASN A 38 -3.99 3.09 2.44
C ASN A 38 -4.94 2.11 1.72
N THR A 39 -4.50 1.48 0.62
CA THR A 39 -5.30 0.48 -0.09
C THR A 39 -5.35 -0.87 0.63
N GLY A 40 -4.37 -1.18 1.47
CA GLY A 40 -4.31 -2.44 2.22
C GLY A 40 -5.23 -2.50 3.44
N VAL A 41 -5.87 -1.39 3.83
CA VAL A 41 -6.58 -1.25 5.11
C VAL A 41 -8.07 -0.95 4.96
N THR A 42 -8.56 -0.74 3.74
CA THR A 42 -10.00 -0.52 3.49
C THR A 42 -10.53 -1.59 2.56
N VAL A 43 -10.73 -2.80 3.09
CA VAL A 43 -11.66 -3.74 2.46
C VAL A 43 -13.04 -3.10 2.60
N ASP A 44 -13.70 -2.81 1.48
CA ASP A 44 -15.04 -2.23 1.48
C ASP A 44 -15.97 -3.07 2.38
N ASP A 45 -16.76 -2.41 3.22
CA ASP A 45 -17.67 -3.08 4.17
C ASP A 45 -18.57 -4.12 3.45
N ASP A 46 -18.94 -3.84 2.19
CA ASP A 46 -19.76 -4.71 1.34
C ASP A 46 -19.04 -6.00 0.90
N THR A 47 -17.71 -5.97 0.81
CA THR A 47 -16.87 -7.11 0.39
C THR A 47 -16.17 -7.80 1.55
N TRP A 48 -16.29 -7.24 2.77
CA TRP A 48 -15.63 -7.76 3.96
C TRP A 48 -16.04 -9.20 4.31
N SER A 49 -17.29 -9.57 4.05
CA SER A 49 -17.75 -10.95 4.29
C SER A 49 -17.07 -11.95 3.36
N ASP A 50 -16.92 -11.57 2.09
CA ASP A 50 -16.31 -12.41 1.06
C ASP A 50 -14.81 -12.51 1.30
N PHE A 51 -14.15 -11.39 1.61
CA PHE A 51 -12.72 -11.34 1.97
C PHE A 51 -12.39 -12.26 3.16
N LYS A 52 -13.20 -12.25 4.22
CA LYS A 52 -12.98 -13.15 5.36
C LYS A 52 -13.11 -14.62 5.00
N THR A 53 -14.00 -14.93 4.07
CA THR A 53 -14.24 -16.31 3.62
C THR A 53 -13.11 -16.77 2.70
N GLU A 54 -12.67 -15.90 1.79
CA GLU A 54 -11.56 -16.16 0.88
C GLU A 54 -10.23 -16.37 1.62
N HIS A 55 -9.98 -15.56 2.66
CA HIS A 55 -8.73 -15.57 3.43
C HIS A 55 -8.82 -16.32 4.77
N ASN A 56 -9.84 -17.17 4.95
CA ASN A 56 -10.03 -18.02 6.13
C ASN A 56 -9.88 -17.28 7.48
N CYS A 57 -10.39 -16.05 7.55
CA CYS A 57 -10.11 -15.15 8.64
C CYS A 57 -10.82 -15.56 9.94
N GLN A 58 -10.05 -15.76 11.00
CA GLN A 58 -10.53 -16.13 12.33
C GLN A 58 -10.66 -14.91 13.24
N LEU A 59 -11.80 -14.80 13.92
CA LEU A 59 -12.05 -13.73 14.87
C LEU A 59 -11.15 -13.87 16.11
N GLN A 60 -10.26 -12.92 16.29
CA GLN A 60 -9.46 -12.72 17.49
C GLN A 60 -10.21 -11.76 18.41
N LYS A 61 -10.79 -12.29 19.49
CA LYS A 61 -11.36 -11.47 20.55
C LYS A 61 -10.24 -10.95 21.44
N SER A 62 -10.16 -9.63 21.61
CA SER A 62 -9.30 -9.01 22.61
C SER A 62 -9.61 -9.60 23.99
N ALA A 63 -8.56 -10.03 24.72
CA ALA A 63 -8.67 -10.51 26.11
C ALA A 63 -9.16 -9.40 27.08
N TYR A 64 -9.10 -8.14 26.66
CA TYR A 64 -9.44 -6.98 27.47
C TYR A 64 -10.79 -6.41 27.03
N GLY A 65 -11.86 -7.16 27.34
CA GLY A 65 -13.19 -6.69 27.75
C GLY A 65 -14.03 -5.77 26.88
N ASN A 66 -13.47 -4.92 26.01
CA ASN A 66 -14.18 -3.80 25.38
C ASN A 66 -13.66 -3.41 23.99
N GLN A 67 -12.92 -4.27 23.28
CA GLN A 67 -12.13 -3.80 22.12
C GLN A 67 -12.32 -4.62 20.85
N GLU A 68 -12.66 -3.87 19.81
CA GLU A 68 -12.40 -4.07 18.38
C GLU A 68 -12.19 -5.52 17.96
N ALA A 69 -13.19 -6.06 17.27
CA ALA A 69 -13.03 -7.33 16.57
C ALA A 69 -11.81 -7.23 15.64
N SER A 70 -10.81 -8.08 15.88
CA SER A 70 -9.66 -8.24 15.00
C SER A 70 -9.76 -9.62 14.34
N TRP A 71 -9.28 -9.74 13.11
CA TRP A 71 -9.35 -10.98 12.35
C TRP A 71 -7.95 -11.38 11.90
N LEU A 72 -7.53 -12.58 12.27
CA LEU A 72 -6.30 -13.18 11.78
C LEU A 72 -6.62 -14.02 10.55
N CYS A 73 -6.03 -13.67 9.41
CA CYS A 73 -6.25 -14.35 8.14
C CYS A 73 -5.10 -15.31 7.80
N ASP A 74 -5.29 -16.15 6.78
CA ASP A 74 -4.31 -17.15 6.34
C ASP A 74 -3.00 -16.58 5.80
N ASP A 75 -3.01 -15.30 5.40
CA ASP A 75 -1.82 -14.52 5.04
C ASP A 75 -0.96 -14.13 6.26
N GLY A 76 -1.39 -14.50 7.47
CA GLY A 76 -0.71 -14.19 8.73
C GLY A 76 -0.86 -12.74 9.16
N LYS A 77 -1.69 -11.93 8.49
CA LYS A 77 -1.95 -10.55 8.86
C LYS A 77 -3.19 -10.43 9.74
N VAL A 78 -3.19 -9.39 10.57
CA VAL A 78 -4.32 -9.04 11.43
C VAL A 78 -5.05 -7.84 10.85
N TYR A 79 -6.33 -8.01 10.60
CA TYR A 79 -7.22 -6.99 10.07
C TYR A 79 -8.15 -6.47 11.18
N TYR A 80 -8.34 -5.15 11.22
CA TYR A 80 -9.20 -4.48 12.19
C TYR A 80 -10.38 -3.85 11.47
N ARG A 81 -11.60 -4.03 11.99
CA ARG A 81 -12.78 -3.34 11.44
C ARG A 81 -12.92 -1.98 12.10
N TRP A 82 -12.51 -0.92 11.41
CA TRP A 82 -12.52 0.45 11.93
C TRP A 82 -13.94 1.04 12.15
N ARG A 83 -15.01 0.41 11.63
CA ARG A 83 -16.39 0.84 11.86
C ARG A 83 -17.17 -0.14 12.73
N GLN A 84 -16.93 -0.06 14.04
CA GLN A 84 -17.91 -0.47 15.06
C GLN A 84 -18.26 0.74 15.95
N GLN A 85 -18.64 1.86 15.33
CA GLN A 85 -19.41 2.87 16.06
C GLN A 85 -20.89 2.54 15.84
N ARG A 86 -21.57 2.26 16.96
CA ARG A 86 -23.03 2.08 17.04
C ARG A 86 -23.74 3.36 16.67
#